data_AF-A0A0V8JIC2-F1
#
_entry.id   AF-A0A0V8JIC2-F1
#
_cell.length_a   1.000
_cell.length_b   1.000
_cell.length_c   1.000
_cell.angle_alpha   90.00
_cell.angle_beta   90.00
_cell.angle_gamma   90.00
#
_symmetry.space_group_name_H-M   'P 1'
#
loop_
_entity.id
_entity.type
_entity.pdbx_description
1 polymer ?
#
loop_
_entity_poly.entity_id
_entity_poly.type
_entity_poly.pdbx_seq_one_letter_code
_entity_poly.pdbx_strand_id
1 'polypeptide(L)'
;MRDACQKIILPYTPENLRMLLLQVCDDENMFSHQELAYWCDKFTLHYYEYDADEKQWMSDMQQPDARQDLARSYAIAKDIGWQWYYYMSRGTTLSDIQYTDLHYLELPKHLFVRWLNELYEM
;
A
#
# COMPACT_ATOMS: atom_id res chain seq x y z
N MET A 1 -13.67 2.98 -19.01
CA MET A 1 -12.78 1.81 -19.16
C MET A 1 -11.45 2.19 -18.54
N ARG A 2 -11.00 1.50 -17.49
CA ARG A 2 -9.65 1.67 -16.94
C ARG A 2 -8.68 1.03 -17.94
N ASP A 3 -7.69 1.78 -18.42
CA ASP A 3 -6.64 1.23 -19.28
C ASP A 3 -5.78 0.26 -18.47
N ALA A 4 -5.45 -0.90 -19.05
CA ALA A 4 -4.87 -2.05 -18.35
C ALA A 4 -3.40 -1.89 -17.90
N CYS A 5 -2.86 -0.68 -17.77
CA CYS A 5 -1.47 -0.47 -17.33
C CYS A 5 -1.16 1.00 -16.95
N GLN A 6 -1.83 1.55 -15.93
CA GLN A 6 -1.44 2.83 -15.35
C GLN A 6 -0.48 2.62 -14.17
N LYS A 7 0.81 2.57 -14.47
CA LYS A 7 1.84 2.66 -13.42
C LYS A 7 1.67 3.97 -12.65
N ILE A 8 1.56 3.89 -11.32
CA ILE A 8 1.56 5.07 -10.44
C ILE A 8 2.97 5.67 -10.44
N ILE A 9 3.13 6.89 -11.00
CA ILE A 9 4.40 7.63 -11.07
C ILE A 9 4.37 8.79 -10.08
N LEU A 10 4.19 8.47 -8.80
CA LEU A 10 4.23 9.45 -7.72
C LEU A 10 5.48 9.24 -6.87
N PRO A 11 6.11 10.32 -6.36
CA PRO A 11 7.19 10.23 -5.38
C PRO A 11 6.75 9.43 -4.14
N TYR A 12 7.65 8.64 -3.55
CA TYR A 12 7.36 7.84 -2.37
C TYR A 12 7.34 8.73 -1.11
N THR A 13 6.20 9.36 -0.83
CA THR A 13 6.01 10.20 0.37
C THR A 13 4.75 9.79 1.14
N PRO A 14 4.70 10.00 2.47
CA PRO A 14 3.50 9.80 3.28
C PRO A 14 2.23 10.47 2.72
N GLU A 15 2.36 11.68 2.19
CA GLU A 15 1.25 12.45 1.59
C GLU A 15 0.68 11.73 0.36
N ASN A 16 1.55 11.20 -0.49
CA ASN A 16 1.11 10.48 -1.68
C ASN A 16 0.45 9.15 -1.31
N LEU A 17 0.93 8.45 -0.27
CA LEU A 17 0.25 7.25 0.24
C LEU A 17 -1.16 7.58 0.73
N ARG A 18 -1.33 8.64 1.54
CA ARG A 18 -2.65 9.11 2.00
C ARG A 18 -3.57 9.46 0.84
N MET A 19 -3.07 10.22 -0.14
CA MET A 19 -3.84 10.59 -1.33
C MET A 19 -4.31 9.36 -2.12
N LEU A 20 -3.43 8.38 -2.33
CA LEU A 20 -3.76 7.15 -3.04
C LEU A 20 -4.83 6.34 -2.29
N LEU A 21 -4.71 6.21 -0.96
CA LEU A 21 -5.70 5.50 -0.15
C LEU A 21 -7.06 6.23 -0.13
N LEU A 22 -7.05 7.56 -0.05
CA LEU A 22 -8.25 8.37 -0.10
C LEU A 22 -8.99 8.20 -1.43
N GLN A 23 -8.27 8.22 -2.56
CA GLN A 23 -8.86 7.99 -3.88
C GLN A 23 -9.54 6.61 -4.01
N VAL A 24 -9.02 5.57 -3.35
CA VAL A 24 -9.69 4.27 -3.31
C VAL A 24 -10.93 4.31 -2.41
N CYS A 25 -10.87 5.00 -1.28
CA CYS A 25 -12.02 5.14 -0.37
C CYS A 25 -13.19 5.89 -1.03
N ASP A 26 -12.88 6.92 -1.83
CA ASP A 26 -13.86 7.77 -2.52
C ASP A 26 -14.30 7.21 -3.88
N ASP A 27 -13.80 6.03 -4.29
CA ASP A 27 -14.03 5.42 -5.61
C ASP A 27 -13.56 6.28 -6.80
N GLU A 28 -12.59 7.18 -6.58
CA GLU A 28 -12.01 8.08 -7.58
C GLU A 28 -10.68 7.57 -8.17
N ASN A 29 -10.21 6.40 -7.72
CA ASN A 29 -8.94 5.83 -8.19
C ASN A 29 -8.99 5.44 -9.67
N MET A 30 -8.01 5.92 -10.42
CA MET A 30 -7.78 5.59 -11.85
C MET A 30 -6.82 4.41 -12.03
N PHE A 31 -6.19 3.95 -10.96
CA PHE A 31 -5.29 2.79 -10.89
C PHE A 31 -5.99 1.57 -10.27
N SER A 32 -5.49 0.37 -10.54
CA SER A 32 -5.94 -0.88 -9.91
C SER A 32 -5.36 -1.08 -8.52
N HIS A 33 -5.96 -1.94 -7.70
CA HIS A 33 -5.41 -2.27 -6.37
C HIS A 33 -4.05 -2.96 -6.48
N GLN A 34 -3.79 -3.66 -7.59
CA GLN A 34 -2.48 -4.22 -7.93
C GLN A 34 -1.42 -3.12 -8.13
N GLU A 35 -1.76 -2.06 -8.86
CA GLU A 35 -0.85 -0.94 -9.12
C GLU A 35 -0.54 -0.17 -7.84
N LEU A 36 -1.52 -0.02 -6.95
CA LEU A 36 -1.33 0.52 -5.61
C LEU A 36 -0.40 -0.37 -4.76
N ALA A 37 -0.65 -1.69 -4.72
CA ALA A 37 0.19 -2.63 -4.00
C ALA A 37 1.64 -2.58 -4.51
N TYR A 38 1.82 -2.54 -5.83
CA TYR A 38 3.14 -2.39 -6.44
C TYR A 38 3.82 -1.07 -6.04
N TRP A 39 3.09 0.05 -6.03
CA TRP A 39 3.64 1.33 -5.56
C TRP A 39 4.05 1.26 -4.09
N CYS A 40 3.25 0.59 -3.24
CA CYS A 40 3.56 0.37 -1.82
C CYS A 40 4.80 -0.51 -1.62
N ASP A 41 4.98 -1.55 -2.43
CA ASP A 41 6.21 -2.36 -2.41
C ASP A 41 7.44 -1.53 -2.80
N LYS A 42 7.30 -0.59 -3.73
CA LYS A 42 8.40 0.33 -4.08
C LYS A 42 8.64 1.40 -3.02
N PHE A 43 7.59 1.85 -2.33
CA PHE A 43 7.71 2.72 -1.17
C PHE A 43 8.51 2.04 -0.06
N THR A 44 8.18 0.79 0.29
CA THR A 44 8.91 0.06 1.33
C THR A 44 10.36 -0.24 0.93
N LEU A 45 10.63 -0.51 -0.35
CA LEU A 45 12.00 -0.63 -0.85
C LEU A 45 12.77 0.70 -0.82
N HIS A 46 12.10 1.83 -1.06
CA HIS A 46 12.73 3.16 -0.95
C HIS A 46 13.20 3.45 0.47
N TYR A 47 12.43 3.00 1.47
CA TYR A 47 12.75 3.12 2.89
C TYR A 47 13.22 1.79 3.50
N TYR A 48 14.04 1.03 2.76
CA TYR A 48 14.50 -0.31 3.19
C TYR A 48 15.26 -0.31 4.52
N GLU A 49 15.80 0.84 4.95
CA GLU A 49 16.51 1.00 6.22
C GLU A 49 15.63 0.60 7.41
N TYR A 50 14.30 0.78 7.33
CA TYR A 50 13.38 0.31 8.37
C TYR A 50 13.22 -1.21 8.42
N ASP A 51 13.48 -1.92 7.32
CA ASP A 51 13.56 -3.38 7.32
C ASP A 51 14.91 -3.87 7.84
N ALA A 52 15.99 -3.15 7.51
CA ALA A 52 17.36 -3.50 7.89
C ALA A 52 17.67 -3.18 9.37
N ASP A 53 17.09 -2.12 9.92
CA ASP A 53 17.25 -1.70 11.31
C ASP A 53 15.86 -1.46 11.96
N GLU A 54 15.28 -2.55 12.46
CA GLU A 54 14.01 -2.53 13.19
C GLU A 54 14.04 -1.60 14.41
N LYS A 55 15.21 -1.42 15.06
CA LYS A 55 15.31 -0.53 16.22
C LYS A 55 15.15 0.92 15.82
N GLN A 56 15.70 1.31 14.68
CA GLN A 56 15.52 2.65 14.13
C GLN A 56 14.05 2.90 13.80
N TRP A 57 13.38 1.96 13.13
CA TRP A 57 11.94 2.06 12.84
C TRP A 57 11.09 2.22 14.11
N MET A 58 11.36 1.38 15.12
CA MET A 58 10.66 1.44 16.42
C MET A 58 10.91 2.77 17.14
N SER A 59 12.12 3.33 17.04
CA SER A 59 12.45 4.65 17.60
C SER A 59 11.70 5.78 16.89
N ASP A 60 11.63 5.73 15.56
CA ASP A 60 10.95 6.73 14.75
C ASP A 60 9.42 6.70 14.96
N MET A 61 8.83 5.52 15.16
CA MET A 61 7.42 5.35 15.54
C MET A 61 7.03 6.09 16.83
N GLN A 62 7.98 6.42 17.71
CA GLN A 62 7.74 7.12 18.98
C GLN A 62 8.01 8.64 18.90
N GLN A 63 8.44 9.16 17.75
CA GLN A 63 8.71 10.60 17.60
C GLN A 63 7.41 11.38 17.39
N PRO A 64 7.27 12.63 17.85
CA PRO A 64 6.09 13.46 17.58
C PRO A 64 6.22 14.31 16.32
N ASP A 65 7.01 13.85 15.33
CA ASP A 65 7.37 14.62 14.14
C ASP A 65 7.23 13.78 12.85
N ALA A 66 7.71 14.34 11.73
CA ALA A 66 7.65 13.70 10.42
C ALA A 66 8.27 12.29 10.37
N ARG A 67 9.14 11.92 11.33
CA ARG A 67 9.70 10.57 11.42
C ARG A 67 8.66 9.53 11.81
N GLN A 68 7.76 9.84 12.73
CA GLN A 68 6.67 8.92 13.06
C GLN A 68 5.70 8.76 11.89
N ASP A 69 5.40 9.86 11.20
CA ASP A 69 4.53 9.83 10.02
C ASP A 69 5.12 8.92 8.92
N LEU A 70 6.43 9.05 8.69
CA LEU A 70 7.14 8.19 7.75
C LEU A 70 7.17 6.72 8.20
N ALA A 71 7.53 6.46 9.47
CA ALA A 71 7.60 5.10 10.02
C ALA A 71 6.22 4.40 9.98
N ARG A 72 5.14 5.14 10.21
CA ARG A 72 3.78 4.64 10.10
C ARG A 72 3.37 4.39 8.65
N SER A 73 3.66 5.33 7.76
CA SER A 73 3.44 5.16 6.32
C SER A 73 4.15 3.93 5.75
N TYR A 74 5.39 3.68 6.21
CA TYR A 74 6.12 2.47 5.88
C TYR A 74 5.40 1.20 6.35
N ALA A 75 4.93 1.16 7.60
CA ALA A 75 4.21 0.02 8.14
C ALA A 75 2.92 -0.28 7.36
N ILE A 76 2.15 0.77 7.03
CA ILE A 76 0.93 0.66 6.22
C ILE A 76 1.23 0.17 4.80
N ALA A 77 2.23 0.75 4.13
CA ALA A 77 2.63 0.32 2.79
C ALA A 77 3.04 -1.17 2.77
N LYS A 78 3.75 -1.63 3.81
CA LYS A 78 4.14 -3.03 3.97
C LYS A 78 2.93 -3.95 4.17
N ASP A 79 1.96 -3.55 5.02
CA ASP A 79 0.73 -4.32 5.21
C ASP A 79 -0.12 -4.38 3.94
N ILE A 80 -0.23 -3.28 3.16
CA ILE A 80 -0.93 -3.28 1.87
C ILE A 80 -0.36 -4.35 0.93
N GLY A 81 0.97 -4.38 0.78
CA GLY A 81 1.65 -5.41 -0.01
C GLY A 81 1.32 -6.82 0.48
N TRP A 82 1.43 -7.06 1.78
CA TRP A 82 1.11 -8.37 2.37
C TRP A 82 -0.35 -8.79 2.19
N GLN A 83 -1.31 -7.90 2.43
CA GLN A 83 -2.73 -8.18 2.22
C GLN A 83 -3.02 -8.48 0.75
N TRP A 84 -2.37 -7.79 -0.18
CA TRP A 84 -2.48 -8.09 -1.61
C TRP A 84 -2.00 -9.50 -1.94
N TYR A 85 -0.79 -9.87 -1.52
CA TYR A 85 -0.25 -11.22 -1.75
C TYR A 85 -1.10 -12.31 -1.08
N TYR A 86 -1.55 -12.06 0.16
CA TYR A 86 -2.42 -12.98 0.89
C TYR A 86 -3.77 -13.17 0.18
N TYR A 87 -4.42 -12.08 -0.23
CA TYR A 87 -5.72 -12.14 -0.89
C TYR A 87 -5.64 -12.83 -2.25
N MET A 88 -4.60 -12.54 -3.04
CA MET A 88 -4.30 -13.25 -4.27
C MET A 88 -4.18 -14.76 -4.01
N SER A 89 -3.37 -15.16 -3.02
CA SER A 89 -3.14 -16.58 -2.70
C SER A 89 -4.39 -17.37 -2.30
N ARG A 90 -5.44 -16.70 -1.81
CA ARG A 90 -6.71 -17.32 -1.43
C ARG A 90 -7.64 -17.61 -2.60
N GLY A 91 -7.51 -16.84 -3.68
CA GLY A 91 -8.38 -16.92 -4.86
C GLY A 91 -7.73 -17.53 -6.10
N THR A 92 -6.39 -17.66 -6.12
CA THR A 92 -5.66 -18.21 -7.27
C THR A 92 -4.95 -19.50 -6.87
N THR A 93 -5.36 -20.63 -7.45
CA THR A 93 -4.49 -21.80 -7.52
C THR A 93 -3.32 -21.51 -8.46
N LEU A 94 -2.22 -22.28 -8.39
CA LEU A 94 -1.06 -22.13 -9.29
C LEU A 94 -1.45 -22.19 -10.79
N SER A 95 -2.55 -22.89 -11.12
CA SER A 95 -3.16 -22.94 -12.45
C SER A 95 -3.96 -21.69 -12.85
N ASP A 96 -4.48 -20.92 -11.88
CA ASP A 96 -5.28 -19.71 -12.12
C ASP A 96 -4.41 -18.46 -12.37
N ILE A 97 -3.14 -18.49 -11.94
CA ILE A 97 -2.14 -17.45 -12.20
C ILE A 97 -1.92 -17.27 -13.72
N GLN A 98 -2.22 -18.29 -14.53
CA GLN A 98 -2.15 -18.20 -16.00
C GLN A 98 -3.35 -17.51 -16.65
N TYR A 99 -4.50 -17.35 -15.96
CA TYR A 99 -5.75 -16.92 -16.58
C TYR A 99 -6.50 -15.80 -15.85
N THR A 100 -6.08 -15.41 -14.63
CA THR A 100 -6.72 -14.32 -13.88
C THR A 100 -6.06 -13.00 -14.23
N ASP A 101 -6.82 -12.09 -14.85
CA ASP A 101 -6.39 -10.71 -15.02
C ASP A 101 -6.45 -9.99 -13.66
N LEU A 102 -5.29 -9.94 -12.99
CA LEU A 102 -5.11 -9.38 -11.65
C LEU A 102 -5.53 -7.91 -11.55
N HIS A 103 -5.66 -7.20 -12.68
CA HIS A 103 -6.11 -5.81 -12.71
C HIS A 103 -7.55 -5.62 -12.23
N TYR A 104 -8.39 -6.66 -12.25
CA TYR A 104 -9.78 -6.61 -11.78
C TYR A 104 -9.94 -7.10 -10.34
N LEU A 105 -8.88 -7.59 -9.69
CA LEU A 105 -8.97 -8.07 -8.33
C LEU A 105 -9.00 -6.89 -7.35
N GLU A 106 -10.09 -6.78 -6.60
CA GLU A 106 -10.27 -5.73 -5.60
C GLU A 106 -10.15 -6.27 -4.18
N LEU A 107 -9.19 -5.72 -3.42
CA LEU A 107 -9.15 -5.85 -1.96
C LEU A 107 -10.41 -5.30 -1.30
N PRO A 108 -10.83 -5.86 -0.14
CA PRO A 108 -11.97 -5.35 0.62
C PRO A 108 -11.83 -3.88 1.04
N LYS A 109 -12.85 -3.05 0.74
CA LYS A 109 -12.87 -1.60 1.05
C LYS A 109 -12.55 -1.23 2.50
N HIS A 110 -13.00 -2.04 3.46
CA HIS A 110 -12.77 -1.76 4.88
C HIS A 110 -11.27 -1.74 5.27
N LEU A 111 -10.40 -2.42 4.51
CA LEU A 111 -8.95 -2.37 4.74
C LEU A 111 -8.40 -0.98 4.43
N PHE A 112 -8.86 -0.34 3.36
CA PHE A 112 -8.44 1.01 2.96
C PHE A 112 -8.87 2.05 3.99
N VAL A 113 -10.11 1.96 4.48
CA VAL A 113 -10.61 2.84 5.53
C VAL A 113 -9.80 2.67 6.82
N ARG A 114 -9.48 1.42 7.20
CA ARG A 114 -8.62 1.14 8.36
C ARG A 114 -7.24 1.78 8.20
N TRP A 115 -6.56 1.54 7.08
CA TRP A 115 -5.23 2.11 6.82
C TRP A 115 -5.24 3.64 6.83
N LEU A 116 -6.26 4.25 6.22
CA LEU A 116 -6.40 5.70 6.18
C LEU A 116 -6.61 6.27 7.59
N ASN A 117 -7.44 5.64 8.42
CA ASN A 117 -7.63 6.04 9.81
C ASN A 117 -6.33 5.94 10.61
N GLU A 118 -5.60 4.83 10.48
CA GLU A 118 -4.30 4.65 11.14
C GLU A 118 -3.29 5.75 10.76
N LEU A 119 -3.32 6.24 9.51
CA LEU A 119 -2.48 7.36 9.06
C LEU A 119 -2.91 8.74 9.61
N TYR A 120 -4.13 8.89 10.09
CA TYR A 120 -4.67 10.15 10.63
C TYR A 120 -4.82 10.19 12.15
N GLU A 121 -4.77 9.04 12.84
CA GLU A 121 -4.77 8.96 14.30
C GLU A 121 -3.45 9.49 14.89
N MET A 122 -3.29 10.81 14.97
CA MET A 122 -2.18 11.47 15.70
C MET A 122 -2.37 11.41 17.20
#